data_AF-A0A9E0PTJ9-F1
#
_entry.id   AF-A0A9E0PTJ9-F1
#
_cell.length_a   1.000
_cell.length_b   1.000
_cell.length_c   1.000
_cell.angle_alpha   90.00
_cell.angle_beta   90.00
_cell.angle_gamma   90.00
#
_symmetry.space_group_name_H-M   'P 1'
#
loop_
_entity.id
_entity.type
_entity.pdbx_description
1 polymer ?
#
loop_
_entity_poly.entity_id
_entity_poly.type
_entity_poly.pdbx_seq_one_letter_code
_entity_poly.pdbx_strand_id
1 'polypeptide(L)'
;LCPDLFGPGQDKQCFYLFDYCQNLEYFSQNPETIDGASGDSLGKRLFTARLELIGELDKSSSEALPAGLVREPDATWSDPRTEVELRGVLGEMLQGEVAAMSLDNFVVRPHRRTVERYAKAEAWKVLSAEARTELEVEVAGLPSEAPAEPEEAKRFDLLILRLQLARLRSEPGFERLREQLQQIAGLLEEKSAIPMVRDQMLLIQDLQTEEWWQDVTLPMLEVARRRLRDLVAFIEKRQRKPIYTDFEDEMGAEAEYVLPGLGEGADFAKFRAKVQAFLRKHLDHVAIHKLRTNRALTASDLTELERMLLESGVGASEEIGRAKVESQGLGLFVRSLIGLEREAAKAALGVFLNGKTWSANQIEFVNLIVNHLTEHGVMETARLYESPFTDLTPRGPEGLFSDPQVEALLSVLSSVRANALAA
;
A
#
# COMPACT_ATOMS: atom_id res chain seq x y z
N LEU A 1 1.49 -2.59 -29.06
CA LEU A 1 2.09 -1.42 -28.36
C LEU A 1 3.42 -0.96 -28.96
N CYS A 2 4.08 -1.74 -29.81
CA CYS A 2 5.16 -1.34 -30.75
C CYS A 2 5.54 -2.62 -31.53
N PRO A 3 5.48 -2.64 -32.87
CA PRO A 3 5.87 -3.81 -33.65
C PRO A 3 7.37 -4.09 -33.53
N ASP A 4 7.77 -5.35 -33.49
CA ASP A 4 9.17 -5.83 -33.49
C ASP A 4 10.08 -5.27 -32.37
N LEU A 5 9.53 -4.71 -31.28
CA LEU A 5 10.32 -4.04 -30.23
C LEU A 5 11.32 -4.98 -29.55
N PHE A 6 10.97 -6.26 -29.39
CA PHE A 6 11.84 -7.27 -28.77
C PHE A 6 12.57 -8.15 -29.79
N GLY A 7 12.37 -7.89 -31.09
CA GLY A 7 12.96 -8.63 -32.21
C GLY A 7 11.94 -8.91 -33.32
N PRO A 8 12.39 -9.43 -34.49
CA PRO A 8 11.50 -9.71 -35.63
C PRO A 8 10.38 -10.69 -35.25
N GLY A 9 9.13 -10.25 -35.38
CA GLY A 9 7.92 -10.98 -34.98
C GLY A 9 7.60 -10.93 -33.48
N GLN A 10 8.34 -10.15 -32.68
CA GLN A 10 8.14 -10.02 -31.24
C GLN A 10 7.69 -8.61 -30.86
N ASP A 11 6.39 -8.40 -31.00
CA ASP A 11 5.73 -7.14 -30.69
C ASP A 11 5.61 -6.90 -29.18
N LYS A 12 5.60 -5.62 -28.79
CA LYS A 12 5.29 -5.22 -27.40
C LYS A 12 3.83 -5.54 -27.07
N GLN A 13 3.64 -6.45 -26.10
CA GLN A 13 2.32 -6.93 -25.65
C GLN A 13 1.74 -6.16 -24.46
N CYS A 14 2.58 -5.65 -23.55
CA CYS A 14 2.14 -4.92 -22.36
C CYS A 14 3.12 -3.78 -21.97
N PHE A 15 2.71 -2.96 -21.00
CA PHE A 15 3.57 -2.01 -20.30
C PHE A 15 3.28 -2.11 -18.80
N TYR A 16 4.31 -1.91 -17.97
CA TYR A 16 4.17 -1.90 -16.52
C TYR A 16 3.88 -0.47 -16.04
N LEU A 17 2.91 -0.33 -15.12
CA LEU A 17 2.60 0.92 -14.45
C LEU A 17 3.10 0.82 -13.02
N PHE A 18 3.98 1.73 -12.60
CA PHE A 18 4.40 1.85 -11.21
C PHE A 18 3.56 2.94 -10.54
N ASP A 19 2.63 2.56 -9.67
CA ASP A 19 1.82 3.53 -8.93
C ASP A 19 2.60 4.08 -7.73
N TYR A 20 3.27 5.21 -7.95
CA TYR A 20 3.96 5.93 -6.90
C TYR A 20 2.97 6.77 -6.09
N CYS A 21 2.92 6.57 -4.77
CA CYS A 21 2.00 7.24 -3.83
C CYS A 21 0.52 6.80 -3.88
N GLN A 22 0.23 5.56 -4.27
CA GLN A 22 -1.12 4.99 -4.17
C GLN A 22 -2.19 5.83 -4.91
N ASN A 23 -1.86 6.40 -6.06
CA ASN A 23 -2.82 7.21 -6.82
C ASN A 23 -4.02 6.37 -7.24
N LEU A 24 -3.80 5.10 -7.61
CA LEU A 24 -4.89 4.18 -7.99
C LEU A 24 -5.87 3.98 -6.84
N GLU A 25 -5.35 3.79 -5.62
CA GLU A 25 -6.16 3.62 -4.40
C GLU A 25 -6.88 4.92 -4.02
N TYR A 26 -6.20 6.07 -4.09
CA TYR A 26 -6.79 7.39 -3.87
C TYR A 26 -7.96 7.66 -4.83
N PHE A 27 -7.89 7.15 -6.06
CA PHE A 27 -8.96 7.26 -7.07
C PHE A 27 -9.92 6.05 -7.11
N SER A 28 -9.89 5.19 -6.08
CA SER A 28 -10.79 4.03 -5.93
C SER A 28 -10.75 3.06 -7.12
N GLN A 29 -9.58 2.88 -7.73
CA GLN A 29 -9.37 1.98 -8.85
C GLN A 29 -8.58 0.74 -8.40
N ASN A 30 -9.17 -0.44 -8.62
CA ASN A 30 -8.53 -1.74 -8.44
C ASN A 30 -8.40 -2.44 -9.80
N PRO A 31 -7.47 -2.03 -10.67
CA PRO A 31 -7.15 -2.84 -11.85
C PRO A 31 -6.58 -4.20 -11.40
N GLU A 32 -6.77 -5.26 -12.18
CA GLU A 32 -6.10 -6.54 -11.94
C GLU A 32 -4.59 -6.34 -12.05
N THR A 33 -3.90 -6.28 -10.91
CA THR A 33 -2.45 -6.17 -10.86
C THR A 33 -1.82 -7.54 -11.07
N ILE A 34 -0.86 -7.61 -11.98
CA ILE A 34 0.05 -8.74 -12.07
C ILE A 34 1.29 -8.29 -11.31
N ASP A 35 1.47 -8.78 -10.08
CA ASP A 35 2.70 -8.54 -9.35
C ASP A 35 3.86 -9.06 -10.20
N GLY A 36 4.80 -8.17 -10.51
CA GLY A 36 6.03 -8.59 -11.17
C GLY A 36 6.70 -9.67 -10.32
N ALA A 37 7.22 -10.71 -10.96
CA ALA A 37 7.97 -11.76 -10.26
C ALA A 37 9.30 -11.19 -9.73
N SER A 38 9.25 -10.43 -8.63
CA SER A 38 10.44 -10.10 -7.85
C SER A 38 10.97 -11.39 -7.27
N GLY A 39 12.23 -11.72 -7.56
CA GLY A 39 12.87 -12.91 -6.98
C GLY A 39 12.82 -12.88 -5.45
N ASP A 40 12.71 -14.05 -4.83
CA ASP A 40 12.59 -14.15 -3.38
C ASP A 40 13.74 -13.44 -2.65
N SER A 41 13.38 -12.68 -1.61
CA SER A 41 14.37 -12.03 -0.75
C SER A 41 15.31 -13.05 -0.11
N LEU A 42 16.51 -12.61 0.27
CA LEU A 42 17.48 -13.49 0.93
C LEU A 42 16.91 -14.07 2.24
N GLY A 43 16.11 -13.29 2.97
CA GLY A 43 15.41 -13.74 4.18
C GLY A 43 14.39 -14.84 3.86
N LYS A 44 13.54 -14.64 2.84
CA LYS A 44 12.58 -15.66 2.40
C LYS A 44 13.28 -16.95 1.99
N ARG A 45 14.35 -16.87 1.20
CA ARG A 45 15.15 -18.03 0.79
C ARG A 45 15.77 -18.79 1.96
N LEU A 46 16.24 -18.08 2.99
CA LEU A 46 16.76 -18.70 4.21
C LEU A 46 15.67 -19.41 4.99
N PHE A 47 14.52 -18.75 5.17
CA PHE A 47 13.36 -19.31 5.86
C PHE A 47 12.88 -20.59 5.16
N THR A 48 12.69 -20.54 3.85
CA THR A 48 12.28 -21.68 3.03
C THR A 48 13.32 -22.82 3.09
N ALA A 49 14.62 -22.53 2.94
CA ALA A 49 15.65 -23.57 3.02
C ALA A 49 15.70 -24.27 4.38
N ARG A 50 15.46 -23.55 5.48
CA ARG A 50 15.38 -24.15 6.83
C ARG A 50 14.13 -25.02 6.98
N LEU A 51 12.98 -24.58 6.44
CA LEU A 51 11.75 -25.39 6.42
C LEU A 51 11.91 -26.67 5.60
N GLU A 52 12.53 -26.58 4.43
CA GLU A 52 12.86 -27.74 3.60
C GLU A 52 13.75 -28.72 4.37
N LEU A 53 14.76 -28.21 5.08
CA LEU A 53 15.70 -29.04 5.84
C LEU A 53 15.00 -29.77 6.99
N ILE A 54 14.16 -29.09 7.78
CA ILE A 54 13.29 -29.75 8.78
C ILE A 54 12.45 -30.84 8.11
N GLY A 55 11.93 -30.53 6.94
CA GLY A 55 11.12 -31.45 6.14
C GLY A 55 11.81 -32.73 5.72
N GLU A 56 13.08 -32.66 5.31
CA GLU A 56 13.88 -33.84 4.98
C GLU A 56 14.29 -34.62 6.25
N LEU A 57 14.68 -33.90 7.32
CA LEU A 57 15.04 -34.51 8.61
C LEU A 57 13.87 -35.30 9.23
N ASP A 58 12.64 -34.78 9.14
CA ASP A 58 11.44 -35.44 9.64
C ASP A 58 11.11 -36.72 8.82
N LYS A 59 11.42 -36.76 7.51
CA LYS A 59 11.29 -37.98 6.69
C LYS A 59 12.32 -39.03 7.10
N SER A 60 13.59 -38.65 7.19
CA SER A 60 14.69 -39.56 7.56
C SER A 60 14.54 -40.10 8.98
N SER A 61 14.02 -39.30 9.91
CA SER A 61 13.74 -39.73 11.29
C SER A 61 12.56 -40.70 11.41
N SER A 62 11.57 -40.62 10.50
CA SER A 62 10.46 -41.57 10.46
C SER A 62 10.87 -42.98 10.03
N GLU A 63 11.99 -43.11 9.31
CA GLU A 63 12.52 -44.40 8.85
C GLU A 63 13.49 -45.04 9.85
N ALA A 64 14.05 -44.26 10.79
CA ALA A 64 15.00 -44.70 11.80
C ALA A 64 14.44 -44.54 13.22
N LEU A 65 13.56 -45.46 13.65
CA LEU A 65 13.34 -45.69 15.09
C LEU A 65 14.23 -46.84 15.57
N PRO A 66 15.12 -46.55 16.55
CA PRO A 66 15.14 -47.39 17.72
C PRO A 66 14.78 -46.57 18.96
N ALA A 67 13.93 -47.17 19.77
CA ALA A 67 13.62 -46.73 21.11
C ALA A 67 14.89 -46.69 21.98
N GLY A 68 15.03 -45.61 22.75
CA GLY A 68 15.86 -45.60 23.96
C GLY A 68 17.21 -44.90 23.82
N LEU A 69 17.21 -43.57 23.91
CA LEU A 69 18.32 -42.86 24.55
C LEU A 69 17.74 -41.95 25.64
N VAL A 70 18.13 -42.28 26.86
CA VAL A 70 17.80 -41.57 28.10
C VAL A 70 18.30 -40.13 27.97
N ARG A 71 17.38 -39.19 28.20
CA ARG A 71 17.62 -37.75 28.21
C ARG A 71 18.21 -37.35 29.56
N GLU A 72 19.50 -37.02 29.61
CA GLU A 72 20.01 -36.16 30.67
C GLU A 72 19.87 -34.69 30.22
N PRO A 73 19.25 -33.82 31.03
CA PRO A 73 19.12 -32.41 30.69
C PRO A 73 20.36 -31.68 31.20
N ASP A 74 21.42 -31.62 30.40
CA ASP A 74 22.55 -30.75 30.72
C ASP A 74 22.63 -29.57 29.74
N ALA A 75 22.35 -28.39 30.31
CA ALA A 75 22.85 -27.06 29.99
C ALA A 75 22.94 -26.59 28.52
N THR A 76 22.16 -25.55 28.21
CA THR A 76 22.58 -24.32 27.50
C THR A 76 23.71 -24.42 26.45
N TRP A 77 23.37 -24.18 25.17
CA TRP A 77 24.31 -23.82 24.08
C TRP A 77 25.33 -24.88 23.63
N SER A 78 25.01 -26.18 23.67
CA SER A 78 25.84 -27.18 22.99
C SER A 78 25.64 -27.14 21.46
N ASP A 79 26.73 -27.33 20.73
CA ASP A 79 26.71 -27.66 19.30
C ASP A 79 25.86 -28.93 19.08
N PRO A 80 24.99 -28.98 18.06
CA PRO A 80 24.17 -30.16 17.79
C PRO A 80 25.09 -31.32 17.40
N ARG A 81 24.80 -32.51 17.93
CA ARG A 81 25.55 -33.74 17.66
C ARG A 81 24.75 -34.74 16.85
N THR A 82 23.43 -34.60 16.86
CA THR A 82 22.50 -35.48 16.15
C THR A 82 21.57 -34.70 15.24
N GLU A 83 21.00 -35.38 14.24
CA GLU A 83 20.00 -34.81 13.35
C GLU A 83 18.72 -34.36 14.08
N VAL A 84 18.35 -35.05 15.16
CA VAL A 84 17.20 -34.69 16.01
C VAL A 84 17.45 -33.38 16.74
N GLU A 85 18.65 -33.18 17.30
CA GLU A 85 19.05 -31.92 17.92
C GLU A 85 19.11 -30.78 16.89
N LEU A 86 19.66 -31.05 15.70
CA LEU A 86 19.70 -30.09 14.60
C LEU A 86 18.29 -29.64 14.20
N ARG A 87 17.36 -30.59 14.06
CA ARG A 87 15.95 -30.31 13.77
C ARG A 87 15.33 -29.42 14.85
N GLY A 88 15.59 -29.72 16.13
CA GLY A 88 15.13 -28.90 17.27
C GLY A 88 15.62 -27.46 17.18
N VAL A 89 16.93 -27.27 16.95
CA VAL A 89 17.56 -25.95 16.78
C VAL A 89 16.92 -25.16 15.63
N LEU A 90 16.72 -25.78 14.46
CA LEU A 90 16.11 -25.12 13.31
C LEU A 90 14.67 -24.69 13.60
N GLY A 91 13.91 -25.53 14.31
CA GLY A 91 12.56 -25.21 14.76
C GLY A 91 12.51 -24.03 15.72
N GLU A 92 13.41 -23.98 16.70
CA GLU A 92 13.54 -22.85 17.64
C GLU A 92 13.92 -21.56 16.91
N MET A 93 14.85 -21.61 15.94
CA MET A 93 15.23 -20.45 15.16
C MET A 93 14.07 -19.87 14.35
N LEU A 94 13.35 -20.72 13.61
CA LEU A 94 12.20 -20.29 12.81
C LEU A 94 11.04 -19.82 13.69
N GLN A 95 10.78 -20.51 14.81
CA GLN A 95 9.78 -20.08 15.78
C GLN A 95 10.10 -18.70 16.36
N GLY A 96 11.37 -18.46 16.71
CA GLY A 96 11.82 -17.15 17.20
C GLY A 96 11.65 -16.05 16.15
N GLU A 97 11.94 -16.34 14.88
CA GLU A 97 11.75 -15.41 13.76
C GLU A 97 10.27 -15.06 13.55
N VAL A 98 9.37 -16.05 13.60
CA VAL A 98 7.91 -15.84 13.50
C VAL A 98 7.35 -15.12 14.72
N ALA A 99 7.81 -15.46 15.92
CA ALA A 99 7.38 -14.79 17.16
C ALA A 99 7.82 -13.31 17.22
N ALA A 100 8.88 -12.95 16.50
CA ALA A 100 9.34 -11.56 16.35
C ALA A 100 8.58 -10.77 15.26
N MET A 101 7.61 -11.37 14.56
CA MET A 101 6.79 -10.64 13.58
C MET A 101 5.71 -9.82 14.28
N SER A 102 5.76 -8.50 14.09
CA SER A 102 4.81 -7.58 14.71
C SER A 102 3.41 -7.72 14.13
N LEU A 103 2.43 -8.09 14.95
CA LEU A 103 1.03 -8.26 14.53
C LEU A 103 0.34 -6.94 14.16
N ASP A 104 0.94 -5.81 14.54
CA ASP A 104 0.44 -4.46 14.21
C ASP A 104 0.98 -3.96 12.86
N ASN A 105 2.00 -4.63 12.30
CA ASN A 105 2.54 -4.30 10.98
C ASN A 105 1.51 -4.60 9.89
N PHE A 106 1.22 -3.63 9.02
CA PHE A 106 0.21 -3.74 7.97
C PHE A 106 0.44 -4.91 6.99
N VAL A 107 1.70 -5.32 6.76
CA VAL A 107 2.05 -6.47 5.92
C VAL A 107 1.78 -7.80 6.64
N VAL A 108 1.94 -7.83 7.97
CA VAL A 108 1.74 -9.02 8.81
C VAL A 108 0.27 -9.22 9.16
N ARG A 109 -0.52 -8.14 9.27
CA ARG A 109 -1.94 -8.17 9.66
C ARG A 109 -2.81 -9.14 8.85
N PRO A 110 -2.72 -9.22 7.50
CA PRO A 110 -3.45 -10.21 6.70
C PRO A 110 -3.14 -11.67 7.10
N HIS A 111 -1.91 -11.94 7.53
CA HIS A 111 -1.40 -13.26 7.89
C HIS A 111 -1.42 -13.53 9.41
N ARG A 112 -2.07 -12.66 10.20
CA ARG A 112 -2.06 -12.69 11.67
C ARG A 112 -2.41 -14.05 12.26
N ARG A 113 -3.44 -14.71 11.73
CA ARG A 113 -3.88 -16.02 12.22
C ARG A 113 -2.76 -17.07 12.10
N THR A 114 -2.06 -17.05 10.98
CA THR A 114 -0.96 -17.98 10.66
C THR A 114 0.26 -17.67 11.53
N VAL A 115 0.61 -16.40 11.67
CA VAL A 115 1.70 -15.94 12.56
C VAL A 115 1.42 -16.29 14.02
N GLU A 116 0.23 -16.03 14.57
CA GLU A 116 -0.11 -16.38 15.95
C GLU A 116 -0.08 -17.90 16.22
N ARG A 117 -0.40 -18.71 15.20
CA ARG A 117 -0.32 -20.17 15.28
C ARG A 117 1.13 -20.64 15.38
N TYR A 118 1.98 -20.16 14.47
CA TYR A 118 3.38 -20.59 14.37
C TYR A 118 4.33 -19.79 15.28
N ALA A 119 3.88 -18.74 15.95
CA ALA A 119 4.64 -18.11 17.03
C ALA A 119 4.75 -19.04 18.27
N LYS A 120 3.94 -20.09 18.38
CA LYS A 120 3.93 -21.02 19.51
C LYS A 120 4.87 -22.20 19.29
N ALA A 121 5.69 -22.53 20.29
CA ALA A 121 6.66 -23.62 20.22
C ALA A 121 6.03 -24.99 19.94
N GLU A 122 4.78 -25.21 20.34
CA GLU A 122 4.04 -26.46 20.11
C GLU A 122 3.83 -26.74 18.62
N ALA A 123 3.65 -25.69 17.80
CA ALA A 123 3.43 -25.83 16.37
C ALA A 123 4.66 -26.40 15.62
N TRP A 124 5.84 -26.28 16.21
CA TRP A 124 7.10 -26.74 15.63
C TRP A 124 7.50 -28.15 16.07
N LYS A 125 6.76 -28.78 17.00
CA LYS A 125 7.05 -30.16 17.42
C LYS A 125 6.79 -31.16 16.30
N VAL A 126 5.69 -30.99 15.55
CA VAL A 126 5.34 -31.81 14.40
C VAL A 126 4.84 -30.88 13.29
N LEU A 127 5.59 -30.82 12.18
CA LEU A 127 5.27 -29.99 11.03
C LEU A 127 4.80 -30.88 9.87
N SER A 128 3.50 -30.83 9.57
CA SER A 128 2.97 -31.57 8.41
C SER A 128 3.48 -30.96 7.09
N ALA A 129 3.28 -31.66 5.98
CA ALA A 129 3.63 -31.12 4.66
C ALA A 129 2.81 -29.85 4.34
N GLU A 130 1.52 -29.86 4.68
CA GLU A 130 0.61 -28.74 4.49
C GLU A 130 1.02 -27.53 5.33
N ALA A 131 1.42 -27.77 6.60
CA ALA A 131 1.91 -26.71 7.48
C ALA A 131 3.17 -26.03 6.95
N ARG A 132 4.07 -26.80 6.32
CA ARG A 132 5.28 -26.25 5.68
C ARG A 132 4.94 -25.41 4.45
N THR A 133 4.02 -25.84 3.61
CA THR A 133 3.56 -25.05 2.46
C THR A 133 2.84 -23.77 2.91
N GLU A 134 2.01 -23.85 3.96
CA GLU A 134 1.36 -22.68 4.56
C GLU A 134 2.39 -21.66 5.05
N LEU A 135 3.43 -22.12 5.77
CA LEU A 135 4.54 -21.27 6.23
C LEU A 135 5.35 -20.66 5.08
N GLU A 136 5.61 -21.42 4.01
CA GLU A 136 6.35 -20.95 2.84
C GLU A 136 5.60 -19.86 2.06
N VAL A 137 4.28 -19.99 1.92
CA VAL A 137 3.46 -19.05 1.14
C VAL A 137 3.07 -17.82 1.96
N GLU A 138 2.64 -18.01 3.21
CA GLU A 138 2.02 -16.93 3.99
C GLU A 138 2.97 -16.24 4.96
N VAL A 139 4.05 -16.90 5.40
CA VAL A 139 4.93 -16.40 6.47
C VAL A 139 6.33 -16.08 5.97
N ALA A 140 6.84 -16.85 5.01
CA ALA A 140 8.19 -16.68 4.50
C ALA A 140 8.35 -15.31 3.81
N GLY A 141 9.23 -14.46 4.36
CA GLY A 141 9.50 -13.13 3.84
C GLY A 141 8.69 -12.00 4.49
N LEU A 142 7.83 -12.31 5.47
CA LEU A 142 7.20 -11.29 6.29
C LEU A 142 8.25 -10.52 7.12
N PRO A 143 8.04 -9.22 7.37
CA PRO A 143 8.96 -8.42 8.18
C PRO A 143 8.92 -8.87 9.64
N SER A 144 10.11 -9.13 10.21
CA SER A 144 10.30 -9.43 11.63
C SER A 144 11.10 -8.31 12.30
N GLU A 145 10.89 -8.13 13.61
CA GLU A 145 11.66 -7.21 14.46
C GLU A 145 13.00 -7.82 14.91
N ALA A 146 13.39 -8.95 14.33
CA ALA A 146 14.68 -9.57 14.59
C ALA A 146 15.83 -8.62 14.19
N PRO A 147 16.96 -8.65 14.92
CA PRO A 147 18.09 -7.78 14.61
C PRO A 147 18.59 -8.01 13.19
N ALA A 148 18.92 -6.93 12.49
CA ALA A 148 19.44 -7.00 11.14
C ALA A 148 20.81 -7.69 11.13
N GLU A 149 20.88 -8.84 10.46
CA GLU A 149 22.14 -9.56 10.25
C GLU A 149 22.84 -9.08 8.96
N PRO A 150 24.19 -9.09 8.93
CA PRO A 150 24.95 -8.71 7.75
C PRO A 150 24.63 -9.64 6.57
N GLU A 151 24.62 -9.07 5.36
CA GLU A 151 24.30 -9.77 4.12
C GLU A 151 25.22 -10.98 3.89
N GLU A 152 26.51 -10.81 4.20
CA GLU A 152 27.54 -11.83 4.05
C GLU A 152 27.26 -13.07 4.91
N ALA A 153 26.84 -12.88 6.17
CA ALA A 153 26.47 -13.98 7.06
C ALA A 153 25.21 -14.71 6.54
N LYS A 154 24.20 -13.97 6.06
CA LYS A 154 22.99 -14.57 5.48
C LYS A 154 23.29 -15.40 4.23
N ARG A 155 24.19 -14.92 3.36
CA ARG A 155 24.63 -15.65 2.16
C ARG A 155 25.41 -16.91 2.54
N PHE A 156 26.25 -16.83 3.56
CA PHE A 156 26.99 -17.97 4.09
C PHE A 156 26.06 -19.03 4.71
N ASP A 157 25.10 -18.61 5.54
CA ASP A 157 24.08 -19.49 6.11
C ASP A 157 23.31 -20.22 4.99
N LEU A 158 22.93 -19.50 3.92
CA LEU A 158 22.24 -20.11 2.78
C LEU A 158 23.13 -21.11 2.01
N LEU A 159 24.43 -20.84 1.89
CA LEU A 159 25.38 -21.78 1.29
C LEU A 159 25.42 -23.09 2.09
N ILE A 160 25.55 -23.01 3.41
CA ILE A 160 25.61 -24.20 4.27
C ILE A 160 24.28 -24.95 4.26
N LEU A 161 23.14 -24.26 4.34
CA LEU A 161 21.81 -24.91 4.27
C LEU A 161 21.62 -25.66 2.95
N ARG A 162 22.06 -25.07 1.83
CA ARG A 162 22.04 -25.75 0.52
C ARG A 162 22.95 -26.97 0.49
N LEU A 163 24.10 -26.90 1.15
CA LEU A 163 25.03 -28.01 1.23
C LEU A 163 24.45 -29.16 2.07
N GLN A 164 23.80 -28.85 3.19
CA GLN A 164 23.05 -29.81 4.02
C GLN A 164 21.91 -30.47 3.24
N LEU A 165 21.11 -29.69 2.51
CA LEU A 165 20.04 -30.20 1.65
C LEU A 165 20.58 -31.07 0.52
N ALA A 166 21.64 -30.64 -0.17
CA ALA A 166 22.26 -31.40 -1.25
C ALA A 166 22.82 -32.74 -0.75
N ARG A 167 23.37 -32.78 0.48
CA ARG A 167 23.83 -34.02 1.12
C ARG A 167 22.67 -34.99 1.38
N LEU A 168 21.57 -34.50 1.96
CA LEU A 168 20.38 -35.31 2.26
C LEU A 168 19.73 -35.87 0.99
N ARG A 169 19.60 -35.04 -0.04
CA ARG A 169 18.96 -35.38 -1.31
C ARG A 169 19.89 -36.09 -2.29
N SER A 170 21.17 -36.24 -1.95
CA SER A 170 22.22 -36.76 -2.85
C SER A 170 22.27 -36.01 -4.19
N GLU A 171 22.17 -34.68 -4.14
CA GLU A 171 22.14 -33.82 -5.33
C GLU A 171 23.55 -33.67 -5.95
N PRO A 172 23.65 -33.60 -7.30
CA PRO A 172 24.93 -33.44 -7.99
C PRO A 172 25.60 -32.08 -7.72
N GLY A 173 24.86 -31.12 -7.15
CA GLY A 173 25.37 -29.79 -6.81
C GLY A 173 26.27 -29.75 -5.57
N PHE A 174 26.39 -30.85 -4.82
CA PHE A 174 27.15 -30.91 -3.57
C PHE A 174 28.62 -30.51 -3.74
N GLU A 175 29.33 -31.10 -4.72
CA GLU A 175 30.76 -30.81 -4.94
C GLU A 175 31.02 -29.33 -5.24
N ARG A 176 30.16 -28.70 -6.05
CA ARG A 176 30.28 -27.26 -6.35
C ARG A 176 30.09 -26.40 -5.09
N LEU A 177 29.17 -26.76 -4.19
CA LEU A 177 28.92 -26.03 -2.94
C LEU A 177 30.07 -26.25 -1.95
N ARG A 178 30.62 -27.47 -1.92
CA ARG A 178 31.82 -27.83 -1.16
C ARG A 178 33.04 -27.01 -1.59
N GLU A 179 33.33 -26.94 -2.89
CA GLU A 179 34.40 -26.11 -3.43
C GLU A 179 34.23 -24.63 -3.04
N GLN A 180 32.99 -24.13 -3.08
CA GLN A 180 32.70 -22.75 -2.63
C GLN A 180 33.00 -22.55 -1.15
N LEU A 181 32.66 -23.52 -0.29
CA LEU A 181 33.00 -23.46 1.14
C LEU A 181 34.52 -23.51 1.36
N GLN A 182 35.23 -24.38 0.65
CA GLN A 182 36.70 -24.48 0.71
C GLN A 182 37.37 -23.17 0.30
N GLN A 183 36.87 -22.50 -0.74
CA GLN A 183 37.37 -21.17 -1.14
C GLN A 183 37.15 -20.12 -0.05
N ILE A 184 35.99 -20.13 0.62
CA ILE A 184 35.72 -19.23 1.76
C ILE A 184 36.68 -19.54 2.91
N ALA A 185 36.91 -20.81 3.21
CA ALA A 185 37.87 -21.23 4.24
C ALA A 185 39.29 -20.73 3.92
N GLY A 186 39.78 -20.90 2.69
CA GLY A 186 41.09 -20.37 2.28
C GLY A 186 41.20 -18.85 2.40
N LEU A 187 40.15 -18.10 2.04
CA LEU A 187 40.11 -16.64 2.23
C LEU A 187 40.11 -16.24 3.71
N LEU A 188 39.49 -17.03 4.59
CA LEU A 188 39.55 -16.82 6.03
C LEU A 188 40.93 -17.15 6.59
N GLU A 189 41.60 -18.20 6.10
CA GLU A 189 42.96 -18.56 6.51
C GLU A 189 43.96 -17.41 6.27
N GLU A 190 43.83 -16.71 5.14
CA GLU A 190 44.63 -15.49 4.84
C GLU A 190 44.46 -14.39 5.90
N LYS A 191 43.35 -14.39 6.65
CA LYS A 191 43.05 -13.42 7.72
C LYS A 191 43.47 -13.92 9.11
N SER A 192 44.44 -14.83 9.20
CA SER A 192 45.01 -15.37 10.44
C SER A 192 45.53 -14.33 11.45
N ALA A 193 45.78 -13.09 11.02
CA ALA A 193 46.13 -11.99 11.91
C ALA A 193 44.98 -11.58 12.85
N ILE A 194 43.73 -11.89 12.52
CA ILE A 194 42.55 -11.59 13.34
C ILE A 194 42.42 -12.67 14.43
N PRO A 195 42.40 -12.32 15.74
CA PRO A 195 42.34 -13.31 16.82
C PRO A 195 41.17 -14.29 16.71
N MET A 196 39.97 -13.80 16.39
CA MET A 196 38.76 -14.64 16.27
C MET A 196 38.87 -15.68 15.13
N VAL A 197 39.58 -15.34 14.05
CA VAL A 197 39.85 -16.26 12.93
C VAL A 197 40.90 -17.29 13.35
N ARG A 198 41.96 -16.84 14.02
CA ARG A 198 43.01 -17.73 14.54
C ARG A 198 42.45 -18.76 15.52
N ASP A 199 41.49 -18.38 16.35
CA ASP A 199 40.85 -19.28 17.31
C ASP A 199 40.05 -20.41 16.61
N GLN A 200 39.64 -20.22 15.36
CA GLN A 200 38.96 -21.21 14.52
C GLN A 200 39.87 -21.83 13.44
N MET A 201 41.19 -21.61 13.50
CA MET A 201 42.13 -22.00 12.44
C MET A 201 42.13 -23.51 12.17
N LEU A 202 42.02 -24.34 13.22
CA LEU A 202 41.96 -25.79 13.07
C LEU A 202 40.79 -26.22 12.17
N LEU A 203 39.59 -25.67 12.44
CA LEU A 203 38.41 -25.95 11.63
C LEU A 203 38.55 -25.42 10.19
N ILE A 204 39.14 -24.24 10.02
CA ILE A 204 39.39 -23.64 8.70
C ILE A 204 40.32 -24.53 7.86
N GLN A 205 41.33 -25.13 8.48
CA GLN A 205 42.26 -26.03 7.82
C GLN A 205 41.60 -27.39 7.54
N ASP A 206 40.89 -27.95 8.50
CA ASP A 206 40.16 -29.22 8.33
C ASP A 206 39.19 -29.16 7.16
N LEU A 207 38.42 -28.07 7.01
CA LEU A 207 37.48 -27.86 5.90
C LEU A 207 38.14 -27.88 4.52
N GLN A 208 39.44 -27.61 4.42
CA GLN A 208 40.19 -27.66 3.17
C GLN A 208 40.74 -29.05 2.87
N THR A 209 40.76 -29.96 3.83
CA THR A 209 41.26 -31.34 3.65
C THR A 209 40.17 -32.28 3.13
N GLU A 210 40.53 -33.23 2.27
CA GLU A 210 39.60 -34.28 1.80
C GLU A 210 39.07 -35.17 2.94
N GLU A 211 39.87 -35.39 3.98
CA GLU A 211 39.54 -36.27 5.10
C GLU A 211 38.29 -35.81 5.85
N TRP A 212 38.14 -34.50 6.08
CA TRP A 212 36.97 -33.94 6.75
C TRP A 212 35.66 -34.19 6.00
N TRP A 213 35.72 -34.31 4.67
CA TRP A 213 34.56 -34.46 3.80
C TRP A 213 34.10 -35.91 3.60
N GLN A 214 34.94 -36.91 3.88
CA GLN A 214 34.61 -38.33 3.63
C GLN A 214 33.35 -38.77 4.39
N ASP A 215 33.24 -38.40 5.66
CA ASP A 215 32.12 -38.76 6.55
C ASP A 215 31.38 -37.52 7.07
N VAL A 216 31.29 -36.47 6.26
CA VAL A 216 30.64 -35.22 6.70
C VAL A 216 29.16 -35.44 7.04
N THR A 217 28.79 -35.00 8.24
CA THR A 217 27.43 -35.07 8.77
C THR A 217 26.75 -33.69 8.79
N LEU A 218 25.42 -33.66 8.83
CA LEU A 218 24.67 -32.40 8.90
C LEU A 218 24.99 -31.58 10.17
N PRO A 219 25.15 -32.20 11.35
CA PRO A 219 25.58 -31.47 12.54
C PRO A 219 27.00 -30.88 12.39
N MET A 220 27.95 -31.58 11.75
CA MET A 220 29.27 -31.01 11.46
C MET A 220 29.19 -29.75 10.60
N LEU A 221 28.30 -29.74 9.59
CA LEU A 221 28.06 -28.55 8.76
C LEU A 221 27.41 -27.41 9.54
N GLU A 222 26.50 -27.70 10.47
CA GLU A 222 25.89 -26.67 11.33
C GLU A 222 26.91 -26.06 12.29
N VAL A 223 27.84 -26.87 12.83
CA VAL A 223 28.95 -26.38 13.64
C VAL A 223 29.85 -25.46 12.82
N ALA A 224 30.18 -25.86 11.58
CA ALA A 224 30.94 -25.01 10.66
C ALA A 224 30.21 -23.69 10.38
N ARG A 225 28.89 -23.73 10.17
CA ARG A 225 28.06 -22.53 9.99
C ARG A 225 28.19 -21.58 11.17
N ARG A 226 27.93 -22.07 12.40
CA ARG A 226 27.94 -21.27 13.63
C ARG A 226 29.29 -20.60 13.89
N ARG A 227 30.38 -21.34 13.71
CA ARG A 227 31.74 -20.86 14.02
C ARG A 227 32.30 -19.91 12.97
N LEU A 228 31.90 -20.05 11.72
CA LEU A 228 32.46 -19.26 10.62
C LEU A 228 31.58 -18.08 10.19
N ARG A 229 30.26 -18.08 10.46
CA ARG A 229 29.33 -17.05 9.92
C ARG A 229 29.75 -15.62 10.20
N ASP A 230 30.20 -15.33 11.42
CA ASP A 230 30.59 -13.97 11.83
C ASP A 230 31.97 -13.61 11.28
N LEU A 231 32.79 -14.61 10.95
CA LEU A 231 34.12 -14.43 10.39
C LEU A 231 34.09 -14.05 8.90
N VAL A 232 33.07 -14.49 8.17
CA VAL A 232 32.91 -14.18 6.73
C VAL A 232 32.88 -12.67 6.46
N ALA A 233 32.42 -11.87 7.42
CA ALA A 233 32.43 -10.41 7.32
C ALA A 233 33.85 -9.80 7.19
N PHE A 234 34.89 -10.52 7.62
CA PHE A 234 36.29 -10.09 7.52
C PHE A 234 36.92 -10.34 6.14
N ILE A 235 36.25 -11.09 5.27
CA ILE A 235 36.71 -11.31 3.92
C ILE A 235 36.54 -9.99 3.16
N GLU A 236 37.67 -9.38 2.77
CA GLU A 236 37.66 -8.16 2.00
C GLU A 236 36.84 -8.36 0.73
N LYS A 237 35.89 -7.45 0.51
CA LYS A 237 35.13 -7.39 -0.72
C LYS A 237 36.15 -7.11 -1.82
N ARG A 238 36.60 -8.14 -2.56
CA ARG A 238 37.32 -7.95 -3.83
C ARG A 238 36.58 -6.85 -4.55
N GLN A 239 37.25 -5.73 -4.80
CA GLN A 239 36.69 -4.47 -5.31
C GLN A 239 35.45 -4.79 -6.13
N ARG A 240 34.25 -4.64 -5.52
CA ARG A 240 33.01 -4.73 -6.29
C ARG A 240 33.23 -3.69 -7.37
N LYS A 241 33.29 -4.10 -8.65
CA LYS A 241 33.34 -3.14 -9.75
C LYS A 241 32.27 -2.11 -9.41
N PRO A 242 32.61 -0.83 -9.19
CA PRO A 242 31.59 0.17 -8.89
C PRO A 242 30.54 0.04 -9.97
N ILE A 243 29.33 -0.37 -9.58
CA ILE A 243 28.19 -0.38 -10.48
C ILE A 243 27.79 1.08 -10.54
N TYR A 244 28.32 1.78 -11.54
CA TYR A 244 27.85 3.10 -11.89
C TYR A 244 26.46 2.90 -12.51
N THR A 245 25.43 3.06 -11.69
CA THR A 245 24.08 3.32 -12.17
C THR A 245 23.99 4.79 -12.51
N ASP A 246 24.47 5.13 -13.70
CA ASP A 246 24.23 6.44 -14.32
C ASP A 246 22.92 6.30 -15.10
N PHE A 247 21.81 6.58 -14.42
CA PHE A 247 20.51 6.70 -15.05
C PHE A 247 20.29 8.19 -15.29
N GLU A 248 20.66 8.69 -16.47
CA GLU A 248 20.05 9.91 -16.99
C GLU A 248 18.61 9.53 -17.35
N ASP A 249 17.65 9.93 -16.51
CA ASP A 249 16.24 9.88 -16.87
C ASP A 249 16.02 10.85 -18.03
N GLU A 250 16.11 10.34 -19.26
CA GLU A 250 15.57 11.02 -20.42
C GLU A 250 14.04 10.98 -20.31
N MET A 251 13.48 12.01 -19.69
CA MET A 251 12.05 12.29 -19.81
C MET A 251 11.76 12.55 -21.28
N GLY A 252 11.21 11.53 -21.96
CA GLY A 252 10.65 11.70 -23.29
C GLY A 252 9.56 12.77 -23.28
N ALA A 253 9.23 13.31 -24.45
CA ALA A 253 8.12 14.25 -24.58
C ALA A 253 6.84 13.64 -23.99
N GLU A 254 6.15 14.40 -23.15
CA GLU A 254 4.86 14.01 -22.58
C GLU A 254 3.92 13.63 -23.73
N ALA A 255 3.51 12.37 -23.76
CA ALA A 255 2.53 11.86 -24.71
C ALA A 255 1.21 11.66 -23.95
N GLU A 256 0.23 12.50 -24.24
CA GLU A 256 -1.14 12.29 -23.76
C GLU A 256 -1.68 11.00 -24.37
N TYR A 257 -1.80 9.95 -23.55
CA TYR A 257 -2.45 8.71 -23.95
C TYR A 257 -3.87 8.70 -23.42
N VAL A 258 -4.84 8.89 -24.30
CA VAL A 258 -6.26 8.76 -23.97
C VAL A 258 -6.56 7.28 -23.75
N LEU A 259 -6.67 6.88 -22.48
CA LEU A 259 -7.04 5.52 -22.11
C LEU A 259 -8.50 5.24 -22.53
N PRO A 260 -8.75 4.30 -23.46
CA PRO A 260 -10.11 4.00 -23.90
C PRO A 260 -10.90 3.39 -22.73
N GLY A 261 -11.98 4.04 -22.31
CA GLY A 261 -12.82 3.62 -21.18
C GLY A 261 -12.74 4.50 -19.92
N LEU A 262 -11.84 5.50 -19.90
CA LEU A 262 -11.70 6.48 -18.81
C LEU A 262 -12.37 7.84 -19.11
N GLY A 263 -12.97 8.01 -20.28
CA GLY A 263 -13.47 9.30 -20.77
C GLY A 263 -14.81 9.72 -20.18
N GLU A 264 -14.87 11.00 -19.79
CA GLU A 264 -16.04 11.87 -19.54
C GLU A 264 -16.52 12.08 -18.10
N GLY A 265 -16.44 11.08 -17.21
CA GLY A 265 -16.94 11.21 -15.83
C GLY A 265 -15.93 11.77 -14.83
N ALA A 266 -14.69 11.28 -14.88
CA ALA A 266 -13.63 11.61 -13.92
C ALA A 266 -13.05 13.02 -14.15
N ASP A 267 -12.98 13.48 -15.39
CA ASP A 267 -12.43 14.80 -15.73
C ASP A 267 -13.32 15.94 -15.26
N PHE A 268 -14.65 15.79 -15.35
CA PHE A 268 -15.57 16.85 -14.94
C PHE A 268 -15.62 17.04 -13.41
N ALA A 269 -15.43 15.96 -12.63
CA ALA A 269 -15.30 16.07 -11.17
C ALA A 269 -14.01 16.82 -10.78
N LYS A 270 -12.89 16.52 -11.45
CA LYS A 270 -11.61 17.24 -11.26
C LYS A 270 -11.73 18.71 -11.65
N PHE A 271 -12.38 19.01 -12.77
CA PHE A 271 -12.67 20.39 -13.20
C PHE A 271 -13.47 21.13 -12.11
N ARG A 272 -14.57 20.57 -11.61
CA ARG A 272 -15.37 21.19 -10.53
C ARG A 272 -14.54 21.50 -9.28
N ALA A 273 -13.68 20.58 -8.85
CA ALA A 273 -12.81 20.78 -7.70
C ALA A 273 -11.79 21.92 -7.91
N LYS A 274 -11.16 21.99 -9.10
CA LYS A 274 -10.21 23.07 -9.42
C LYS A 274 -10.91 24.43 -9.50
N VAL A 275 -12.08 24.51 -10.14
CA VAL A 275 -12.90 25.74 -10.20
C VAL A 275 -13.30 26.18 -8.80
N GLN A 276 -13.76 25.27 -7.94
CA GLN A 276 -14.13 25.60 -6.57
C GLN A 276 -12.94 26.17 -5.78
N ALA A 277 -11.76 25.56 -5.88
CA ALA A 277 -10.55 26.03 -5.21
C ALA A 277 -10.11 27.42 -5.71
N PHE A 278 -10.23 27.67 -7.02
CA PHE A 278 -9.96 28.98 -7.61
C PHE A 278 -10.93 30.04 -7.10
N LEU A 279 -12.23 29.79 -7.17
CA LEU A 279 -13.26 30.75 -6.72
C LEU A 279 -13.10 31.10 -5.24
N ARG A 280 -12.71 30.14 -4.38
CA ARG A 280 -12.43 30.38 -2.95
C ARG A 280 -11.23 31.30 -2.71
N LYS A 281 -10.26 31.39 -3.63
CA LYS A 281 -9.13 32.34 -3.54
C LYS A 281 -9.50 33.74 -4.03
N HIS A 282 -10.61 33.87 -4.76
CA HIS A 282 -11.04 35.11 -5.39
C HIS A 282 -12.39 35.61 -4.87
N LEU A 283 -12.71 35.31 -3.61
CA LEU A 283 -13.97 35.70 -2.96
C LEU A 283 -14.21 37.22 -2.91
N ASP A 284 -13.13 38.01 -3.01
CA ASP A 284 -13.17 39.48 -3.01
C ASP A 284 -13.56 40.07 -4.37
N HIS A 285 -13.64 39.25 -5.42
CA HIS A 285 -14.04 39.72 -6.76
C HIS A 285 -15.52 40.13 -6.78
N VAL A 286 -15.83 41.27 -7.40
CA VAL A 286 -17.17 41.89 -7.36
C VAL A 286 -18.29 40.95 -7.80
N ALA A 287 -18.08 40.20 -8.90
CA ALA A 287 -19.08 39.26 -9.41
C ALA A 287 -19.30 38.05 -8.47
N ILE A 288 -18.24 37.53 -7.85
CA ILE A 288 -18.30 36.41 -6.89
C ILE A 288 -18.96 36.88 -5.58
N HIS A 289 -18.61 38.08 -5.12
CA HIS A 289 -19.22 38.71 -3.96
C HIS A 289 -20.73 38.93 -4.17
N LYS A 290 -21.16 39.39 -5.35
CA LYS A 290 -22.59 39.53 -5.70
C LYS A 290 -23.33 38.18 -5.63
N LEU A 291 -22.74 37.11 -6.16
CA LEU A 291 -23.31 35.76 -6.07
C LEU A 291 -23.49 35.28 -4.64
N ARG A 292 -22.49 35.49 -3.77
CA ARG A 292 -22.55 35.09 -2.36
C ARG A 292 -23.54 35.92 -1.55
N THR A 293 -23.65 37.21 -1.84
CA THR A 293 -24.55 38.13 -1.15
C THR A 293 -25.97 38.17 -1.73
N ASN A 294 -26.30 37.23 -2.64
CA ASN A 294 -27.60 37.14 -3.31
C ASN A 294 -28.05 38.44 -4.00
N ARG A 295 -27.10 39.19 -4.58
CA ARG A 295 -27.40 40.36 -5.42
C ARG A 295 -27.53 39.93 -6.88
N ALA A 296 -28.44 40.55 -7.60
CA ALA A 296 -28.66 40.28 -9.02
C ALA A 296 -27.38 40.51 -9.84
N LEU A 297 -27.05 39.55 -10.70
CA LEU A 297 -25.95 39.64 -11.64
C LEU A 297 -26.34 40.44 -12.90
N THR A 298 -25.39 41.23 -13.40
CA THR A 298 -25.49 41.87 -14.71
C THR A 298 -24.86 41.00 -15.80
N ALA A 299 -25.21 41.23 -17.07
CA ALA A 299 -24.56 40.57 -18.19
C ALA A 299 -23.03 40.74 -18.19
N SER A 300 -22.53 41.93 -17.84
CA SER A 300 -21.08 42.18 -17.70
C SER A 300 -20.43 41.36 -16.58
N ASP A 301 -21.14 41.08 -15.49
CA ASP A 301 -20.59 40.24 -14.41
C ASP A 301 -20.41 38.79 -14.88
N LEU A 302 -21.32 38.27 -15.71
CA LEU A 302 -21.19 36.93 -16.28
C LEU A 302 -20.04 36.82 -17.28
N THR A 303 -19.89 37.82 -18.17
CA THR A 303 -18.76 37.87 -19.10
C THR A 303 -17.42 37.91 -18.36
N GLU A 304 -17.36 38.67 -17.26
CA GLU A 304 -16.15 38.77 -16.46
C GLU A 304 -15.83 37.48 -15.70
N LEU A 305 -16.85 36.79 -15.16
CA LEU A 305 -16.67 35.46 -14.55
C LEU A 305 -16.15 34.44 -15.57
N GLU A 306 -16.69 34.46 -16.79
CA GLU A 306 -16.25 33.57 -17.87
C GLU A 306 -14.81 33.86 -18.28
N ARG A 307 -14.45 35.14 -18.46
CA ARG A 307 -13.07 35.59 -18.74
C ARG A 307 -12.11 35.15 -17.64
N MET A 308 -12.49 35.34 -16.38
CA MET A 308 -11.66 35.01 -15.21
C MET A 308 -11.37 33.50 -15.12
N LEU A 309 -12.37 32.65 -15.40
CA LEU A 309 -12.18 31.21 -15.39
C LEU A 309 -11.28 30.75 -16.55
N LEU A 310 -11.43 31.33 -17.74
CA LEU A 310 -10.58 31.04 -18.90
C LEU A 310 -9.12 31.45 -18.68
N GLU A 311 -8.88 32.68 -18.20
CA GLU A 311 -7.52 33.21 -17.97
C GLU A 311 -6.76 32.48 -16.86
N SER A 312 -7.48 31.91 -15.90
CA SER A 312 -6.87 31.13 -14.82
C SER A 312 -6.32 29.77 -15.27
N GLY A 313 -6.69 29.30 -16.46
CA GLY A 313 -6.32 27.96 -16.96
C GLY A 313 -6.98 26.81 -16.19
N VAL A 314 -7.99 27.10 -15.37
CA VAL A 314 -8.64 26.13 -14.46
C VAL A 314 -9.62 25.21 -15.21
N GLY A 315 -10.08 25.59 -16.40
CA GLY A 315 -10.75 24.68 -17.31
C GLY A 315 -10.83 25.20 -18.74
N ALA A 316 -11.01 24.26 -19.67
CA ALA A 316 -11.12 24.56 -21.08
C ALA A 316 -12.48 25.20 -21.40
N SER A 317 -12.56 25.93 -22.53
CA SER A 317 -13.80 26.55 -22.99
C SER A 317 -14.96 25.54 -23.11
N GLU A 318 -14.67 24.31 -23.52
CA GLU A 318 -15.66 23.23 -23.63
C GLU A 318 -16.21 22.77 -22.28
N GLU A 319 -15.37 22.67 -21.24
CA GLU A 319 -15.78 22.27 -19.88
C GLU A 319 -16.67 23.34 -19.24
N ILE A 320 -16.34 24.62 -19.45
CA ILE A 320 -17.15 25.76 -19.01
C ILE A 320 -18.50 25.76 -19.74
N GLY A 321 -18.49 25.48 -21.05
CA GLY A 321 -19.71 25.31 -21.85
C GLY A 321 -20.60 24.20 -21.30
N ARG A 322 -20.03 23.02 -21.00
CA ARG A 322 -20.74 21.89 -20.40
C ARG A 322 -21.33 22.26 -19.04
N ALA A 323 -20.57 22.91 -18.17
CA ALA A 323 -21.04 23.36 -16.87
C ALA A 323 -22.21 24.35 -16.94
N LYS A 324 -22.18 25.25 -17.93
CA LYS A 324 -23.27 26.19 -18.20
C LYS A 324 -24.55 25.48 -18.61
N VAL A 325 -24.45 24.40 -19.41
CA VAL A 325 -25.61 23.58 -19.80
C VAL A 325 -26.15 22.78 -18.62
N GLU A 326 -25.29 22.04 -17.91
CA GLU A 326 -25.71 21.18 -16.77
C GLU A 326 -26.32 21.99 -15.62
N SER A 327 -25.76 23.16 -15.31
CA SER A 327 -26.24 24.02 -14.22
C SER A 327 -27.25 25.09 -14.66
N GLN A 328 -27.68 25.07 -15.93
CA GLN A 328 -28.61 26.06 -16.51
C GLN A 328 -28.14 27.52 -16.39
N GLY A 329 -26.83 27.75 -16.40
CA GLY A 329 -26.22 29.08 -16.33
C GLY A 329 -24.92 29.11 -15.54
N LEU A 330 -24.00 29.98 -15.96
CA LEU A 330 -22.68 30.10 -15.33
C LEU A 330 -22.78 30.61 -13.89
N GLY A 331 -23.67 31.57 -13.61
CA GLY A 331 -23.86 32.08 -12.25
C GLY A 331 -24.40 31.02 -11.28
N LEU A 332 -25.29 30.14 -11.73
CA LEU A 332 -25.79 29.02 -10.93
C LEU A 332 -24.70 27.98 -10.68
N PHE A 333 -23.88 27.67 -11.69
CA PHE A 333 -22.72 26.79 -11.54
C PHE A 333 -21.71 27.34 -10.52
N VAL A 334 -21.31 28.60 -10.67
CA VAL A 334 -20.37 29.24 -9.73
C VAL A 334 -20.93 29.23 -8.31
N ARG A 335 -22.21 29.55 -8.15
CA ARG A 335 -22.88 29.58 -6.85
C ARG A 335 -23.01 28.20 -6.22
N SER A 336 -23.19 27.14 -7.02
CA SER A 336 -23.26 25.77 -6.49
C SER A 336 -21.94 25.26 -5.91
N LEU A 337 -20.81 25.84 -6.34
CA LEU A 337 -19.48 25.50 -5.84
C LEU A 337 -19.09 26.27 -4.56
N ILE A 338 -19.50 27.53 -4.44
CA ILE A 338 -19.07 28.40 -3.32
C ILE A 338 -20.13 28.58 -2.22
N GLY A 339 -21.39 28.24 -2.50
CA GLY A 339 -22.48 28.47 -1.57
C GLY A 339 -22.94 29.93 -1.48
N LEU A 340 -23.93 30.18 -0.62
CA LEU A 340 -24.48 31.50 -0.34
C LEU A 340 -24.01 31.99 1.03
N GLU A 341 -23.87 33.29 1.23
CA GLU A 341 -23.53 33.82 2.55
C GLU A 341 -24.70 33.66 3.51
N ARG A 342 -24.44 33.21 4.74
CA ARG A 342 -25.49 32.90 5.71
C ARG A 342 -26.40 34.08 6.00
N GLU A 343 -25.84 35.27 6.11
CA GLU A 343 -26.62 36.49 6.37
C GLU A 343 -27.48 36.89 5.17
N ALA A 344 -27.01 36.65 3.93
CA ALA A 344 -27.81 36.87 2.73
C ALA A 344 -28.96 35.85 2.59
N ALA A 345 -28.71 34.58 2.92
CA ALA A 345 -29.75 33.55 2.94
C ALA A 345 -30.84 33.84 3.99
N LYS A 346 -30.43 34.24 5.20
CA LYS A 346 -31.34 34.68 6.26
C LYS A 346 -32.11 35.93 5.86
N ALA A 347 -31.47 36.92 5.22
CA ALA A 347 -32.16 38.14 4.79
C ALA A 347 -33.24 37.84 3.75
N ALA A 348 -32.94 36.97 2.78
CA ALA A 348 -33.91 36.56 1.76
C ALA A 348 -35.12 35.84 2.37
N LEU A 349 -34.89 34.86 3.25
CA LEU A 349 -35.97 34.12 3.93
C LEU A 349 -36.61 34.90 5.09
N GLY A 350 -35.94 35.93 5.60
CA GLY A 350 -36.45 36.81 6.65
C GLY A 350 -37.69 37.59 6.19
N VAL A 351 -37.78 37.89 4.89
CA VAL A 351 -38.98 38.49 4.29
C VAL A 351 -40.19 37.56 4.43
N PHE A 352 -40.00 36.25 4.23
CA PHE A 352 -41.05 35.25 4.41
C PHE A 352 -41.47 35.13 5.87
N LEU A 353 -40.51 35.23 6.79
CA LEU A 353 -40.77 35.14 8.24
C LEU A 353 -41.40 36.41 8.83
N ASN A 354 -41.40 37.54 8.12
CA ASN A 354 -41.79 38.83 8.69
C ASN A 354 -43.31 38.95 8.93
N GLY A 355 -43.69 39.58 10.05
CA GLY A 355 -45.09 39.94 10.34
C GLY A 355 -46.01 38.80 10.79
N LYS A 356 -45.49 37.61 11.10
CA LYS A 356 -46.27 36.44 11.57
C LYS A 356 -45.58 35.73 12.73
N THR A 357 -46.36 35.08 13.59
CA THR A 357 -45.85 34.17 14.63
C THR A 357 -45.74 32.76 14.06
N TRP A 358 -44.53 32.20 14.03
CA TRP A 358 -44.25 30.88 13.49
C TRP A 358 -44.02 29.84 14.59
N SER A 359 -44.37 28.58 14.33
CA SER A 359 -44.07 27.47 15.22
C SER A 359 -42.58 27.10 15.18
N ALA A 360 -42.10 26.37 16.20
CA ALA A 360 -40.72 25.91 16.25
C ALA A 360 -40.35 25.07 15.01
N ASN A 361 -41.22 24.14 14.60
CA ASN A 361 -40.98 23.29 13.43
C ASN A 361 -40.94 24.10 12.11
N GLN A 362 -41.75 25.15 11.97
CA GLN A 362 -41.73 26.03 10.80
C GLN A 362 -40.41 26.83 10.72
N ILE A 363 -39.93 27.33 11.87
CA ILE A 363 -38.65 28.04 11.94
C ILE A 363 -37.48 27.09 11.65
N GLU A 364 -37.52 25.87 12.18
CA GLU A 364 -36.51 24.85 11.93
C GLU A 364 -36.45 24.47 10.44
N PHE A 365 -37.61 24.28 9.81
CA PHE A 365 -37.69 24.01 8.37
C PHE A 365 -37.05 25.13 7.54
N VAL A 366 -37.34 26.39 7.86
CA VAL A 366 -36.70 27.54 7.20
C VAL A 366 -35.18 27.58 7.46
N ASN A 367 -34.73 27.22 8.67
CA ASN A 367 -33.31 27.12 8.96
C ASN A 367 -32.61 26.01 8.16
N LEU A 368 -33.26 24.87 7.91
CA LEU A 368 -32.73 23.84 7.01
C LEU A 368 -32.55 24.38 5.58
N ILE A 369 -33.50 25.21 5.12
CA ILE A 369 -33.37 25.88 3.81
C ILE A 369 -32.19 26.85 3.82
N VAL A 370 -32.05 27.67 4.87
CA VAL A 370 -30.88 28.57 5.02
C VAL A 370 -29.58 27.77 4.96
N ASN A 371 -29.47 26.67 5.70
CA ASN A 371 -28.25 25.85 5.74
C ASN A 371 -27.94 25.25 4.35
N HIS A 372 -28.95 24.71 3.67
CA HIS A 372 -28.77 24.16 2.32
C HIS A 372 -28.35 25.24 1.31
N LEU A 373 -28.96 26.43 1.35
CA LEU A 373 -28.54 27.56 0.51
C LEU A 373 -27.10 27.99 0.84
N THR A 374 -26.68 27.93 2.11
CA THR A 374 -25.29 28.27 2.47
C THR A 374 -24.27 27.27 1.96
N GLU A 375 -24.60 25.99 1.92
CA GLU A 375 -23.67 24.94 1.48
C GLU A 375 -23.66 24.76 -0.03
N HIS A 376 -24.84 24.74 -0.66
CA HIS A 376 -25.00 24.40 -2.07
C HIS A 376 -25.39 25.59 -2.95
N GLY A 377 -25.64 26.78 -2.38
CA GLY A 377 -25.86 28.03 -3.11
C GLY A 377 -27.18 28.14 -3.87
N VAL A 378 -27.77 27.03 -4.28
CA VAL A 378 -29.04 26.93 -5.00
C VAL A 378 -29.84 25.77 -4.39
N MET A 379 -31.16 25.85 -4.51
CA MET A 379 -32.06 24.78 -4.11
C MET A 379 -33.11 24.59 -5.20
N GLU A 380 -33.35 23.34 -5.59
CA GLU A 380 -34.48 22.96 -6.43
C GLU A 380 -35.71 22.69 -5.56
N THR A 381 -36.90 22.98 -6.08
CA THR A 381 -38.15 22.82 -5.32
C THR A 381 -38.41 21.38 -4.91
N ALA A 382 -37.99 20.40 -5.73
CA ALA A 382 -38.08 18.97 -5.42
C ALA A 382 -37.28 18.56 -4.17
N ARG A 383 -36.20 19.28 -3.84
CA ARG A 383 -35.34 18.98 -2.69
C ARG A 383 -36.08 19.11 -1.35
N LEU A 384 -37.16 19.91 -1.30
CA LEU A 384 -38.00 20.07 -0.11
C LEU A 384 -38.79 18.80 0.26
N TYR A 385 -38.83 17.80 -0.63
CA TYR A 385 -39.51 16.51 -0.43
C TYR A 385 -38.51 15.36 -0.21
N GLU A 386 -37.25 15.67 0.10
CA GLU A 386 -36.20 14.70 0.42
C GLU A 386 -35.65 14.94 1.84
N SER A 387 -34.94 13.97 2.41
CA SER A 387 -34.20 14.16 3.68
C SER A 387 -33.12 15.25 3.49
N PRO A 388 -32.93 16.19 4.44
CA PRO A 388 -33.45 16.21 5.81
C PRO A 388 -34.83 16.87 6.01
N PHE A 389 -35.48 17.37 4.96
CA PHE A 389 -36.74 18.12 5.09
C PHE A 389 -37.92 17.21 5.45
N THR A 390 -37.95 16.00 4.93
CA THR A 390 -38.98 15.00 5.25
C THR A 390 -38.92 14.46 6.67
N ASP A 391 -37.80 14.67 7.36
CA ASP A 391 -37.59 14.21 8.75
C ASP A 391 -38.41 15.05 9.74
N LEU A 392 -38.69 16.31 9.39
CA LEU A 392 -39.59 17.19 10.14
C LEU A 392 -41.06 16.92 9.81
N THR A 393 -41.37 16.76 8.53
CA THR A 393 -42.73 16.43 8.07
C THR A 393 -42.72 15.45 6.88
N PRO A 394 -43.36 14.26 7.02
CA PRO A 394 -43.44 13.28 5.93
C PRO A 394 -44.16 13.76 4.67
N ARG A 395 -44.92 14.87 4.78
CA ARG A 395 -45.66 15.49 3.68
C ARG A 395 -44.92 16.68 3.04
N GLY A 396 -43.66 16.93 3.41
CA GLY A 396 -42.92 18.09 2.90
C GLY A 396 -43.45 19.43 3.45
N PRO A 397 -43.29 20.54 2.70
CA PRO A 397 -43.65 21.88 3.17
C PRO A 397 -45.15 22.06 3.45
N GLU A 398 -46.04 21.34 2.77
CA GLU A 398 -47.49 21.36 2.97
C GLU A 398 -47.92 20.79 4.32
N GLY A 399 -47.04 20.02 4.97
CA GLY A 399 -47.25 19.56 6.34
C GLY A 399 -47.08 20.65 7.39
N LEU A 400 -46.39 21.75 7.06
CA LEU A 400 -46.05 22.83 7.98
C LEU A 400 -46.66 24.18 7.59
N PHE A 401 -46.90 24.41 6.31
CA PHE A 401 -47.33 25.70 5.76
C PHE A 401 -48.66 25.54 5.01
N SER A 402 -49.50 26.58 5.02
CA SER A 402 -50.70 26.61 4.17
C SER A 402 -50.34 26.84 2.71
N ASP A 403 -51.22 26.50 1.77
CA ASP A 403 -50.94 26.64 0.32
C ASP A 403 -50.42 28.05 -0.06
N PRO A 404 -51.01 29.17 0.41
CA PRO A 404 -50.48 30.50 0.11
C PRO A 404 -49.09 30.77 0.72
N GLN A 405 -48.76 30.12 1.84
CA GLN A 405 -47.45 30.21 2.46
C GLN A 405 -46.40 29.38 1.70
N VAL A 406 -46.78 28.19 1.20
CA VAL A 406 -45.91 27.38 0.34
C VAL A 406 -45.60 28.15 -0.93
N GLU A 407 -46.59 28.75 -1.59
CA GLU A 407 -46.38 29.60 -2.77
C GLU A 407 -45.44 30.77 -2.50
N ALA A 408 -45.61 31.47 -1.38
CA ALA A 408 -44.72 32.57 -0.98
C ALA A 408 -43.29 32.09 -0.74
N LEU A 409 -43.10 30.92 -0.10
CA LEU A 409 -41.77 30.33 0.12
C LEU A 409 -41.10 29.96 -1.21
N LEU A 410 -41.83 29.31 -2.11
CA LEU A 410 -41.34 28.96 -3.44
C LEU A 410 -41.01 30.20 -4.28
N SER A 411 -41.76 31.29 -4.12
CA SER A 411 -41.47 32.58 -4.76
C SER A 411 -40.16 33.20 -4.25
N VAL A 412 -39.86 33.09 -2.96
CA VAL A 412 -38.56 33.54 -2.42
C VAL A 412 -37.42 32.69 -2.99
N LEU A 413 -37.57 31.36 -3.05
CA LEU A 413 -36.56 30.47 -3.63
C LEU A 413 -36.33 30.74 -5.11
N SER A 414 -37.40 31.01 -5.88
CA SER A 414 -37.29 31.36 -7.29
C SER A 414 -36.62 32.71 -7.49
N SER A 415 -36.88 33.71 -6.64
CA SER A 415 -36.17 34.99 -6.65
C SER A 415 -34.68 34.83 -6.34
N VAL A 416 -34.32 34.01 -5.33
CA VAL A 416 -32.92 33.67 -5.03
C VAL A 416 -32.27 32.97 -6.23
N ARG A 417 -32.96 32.03 -6.90
CA ARG A 417 -32.48 31.39 -8.13
C ARG A 417 -32.25 32.42 -9.24
N ALA A 418 -33.22 33.30 -9.46
CA ALA A 418 -33.19 34.32 -10.51
C ALA A 418 -32.04 35.31 -10.33
N ASN A 419 -31.67 35.69 -9.10
CA ASN A 419 -30.55 36.63 -8.89
C ASN A 419 -29.18 36.12 -9.39
N ALA A 420 -29.01 34.80 -9.53
CA ALA A 420 -27.80 34.20 -10.10
C ALA A 420 -27.88 33.96 -11.61
N LEU A 421 -29.04 34.20 -12.22
CA LEU A 421 -29.23 34.28 -13.66
C LEU A 421 -29.17 35.77 -14.03
N ALA A 422 -28.45 36.13 -15.10
CA ALA A 422 -28.35 37.55 -15.46
C ALA A 422 -29.75 38.14 -15.67
N ALA A 423 -29.95 39.35 -15.12
CA ALA A 423 -31.15 40.14 -15.33
C ALA A 423 -31.22 40.74 -16.73
#